data_AF-A0A661CFR3-F1
#
_entry.id   AF-A0A661CFR3-F1
#
_cell.length_a   1.000
_cell.length_b   1.000
_cell.length_c   1.000
_cell.angle_alpha   90.00
_cell.angle_beta   90.00
_cell.angle_gamma   90.00
#
_symmetry.space_group_name_H-M   'P 1'
#
loop_
_entity.id
_entity.type
_entity.pdbx_description
1 polymer ?
#
loop_
_entity_poly.entity_id
_entity_poly.type
_entity_poly.pdbx_seq_one_letter_code
_entity_poly.pdbx_strand_id
1 'polypeptide(L)'
;MDKVSGGLLGVFSEKIINGKKYHVCIVNYADLLNLKLEGSTKAISRLIKAVEESDQITDQIIALLNSRNWRHQLIATIAILYLDVNKALIFKLWNAFDRGSWVCPQIAAALFLKDTNFIESAIERINNLCEIKDEELKKRWEKAGIKKIPRSSKGLISLRVLCEQIPSLKPWIEKKFQSPEILEVVGPDSHQIGNLCLNWMKDIKTRLNLMS
;
A
#
# COMPACT_ATOMS: atom_id res chain seq x y z
N MET A 1 15.75 -9.49 -29.65
CA MET A 1 14.35 -9.76 -29.28
C MET A 1 14.37 -10.45 -27.94
N ASP A 2 14.15 -9.70 -26.86
CA ASP A 2 14.14 -10.25 -25.51
C ASP A 2 12.81 -11.00 -25.31
N LYS A 3 12.90 -12.32 -25.11
CA LYS A 3 11.76 -13.13 -24.68
C LYS A 3 11.41 -12.71 -23.25
N VAL A 4 10.29 -12.02 -23.08
CA VAL A 4 9.65 -11.83 -21.77
C VAL A 4 9.12 -13.21 -21.36
N SER A 5 9.94 -14.00 -20.68
CA SER A 5 9.45 -15.15 -19.91
C SER A 5 8.53 -14.61 -18.82
N GLY A 6 7.37 -15.26 -18.60
CA GLY A 6 6.29 -14.80 -17.73
C GLY A 6 6.70 -14.44 -16.31
N GLY A 7 7.21 -13.22 -16.13
CA GLY A 7 7.45 -12.61 -14.83
C GLY A 7 6.14 -12.19 -14.19
N LEU A 8 6.15 -12.04 -12.85
CA LEU A 8 5.00 -11.55 -12.10
C LEU A 8 4.38 -10.30 -12.77
N LEU A 9 3.09 -10.34 -13.10
CA LEU A 9 2.38 -9.24 -13.76
C LEU A 9 3.01 -8.71 -15.04
N GLY A 10 3.87 -9.45 -15.76
CA GLY A 10 4.49 -8.97 -17.03
C GLY A 10 5.36 -7.70 -16.92
N VAL A 11 5.50 -7.12 -15.71
CA VAL A 11 6.27 -5.89 -15.44
C VAL A 11 7.65 -6.17 -14.86
N PHE A 12 8.03 -7.44 -14.76
CA PHE A 12 9.38 -7.85 -14.37
C PHE A 12 10.01 -8.63 -15.52
N SER A 13 11.24 -8.26 -15.89
CA SER A 13 12.05 -8.98 -16.86
C SER A 13 13.28 -9.57 -16.19
N GLU A 14 13.72 -10.74 -16.65
CA GLU A 14 15.01 -11.29 -16.26
C GLU A 14 16.13 -10.56 -17.00
N LYS A 15 17.12 -10.06 -16.27
CA LYS A 15 18.37 -9.48 -16.80
C LYS A 15 19.56 -10.22 -16.22
N ILE A 16 20.56 -10.46 -17.06
CA ILE A 16 21.85 -11.00 -16.61
C ILE A 16 22.82 -9.83 -16.45
N ILE A 17 23.32 -9.61 -15.24
CA ILE A 17 24.32 -8.57 -14.93
C ILE A 17 25.50 -9.28 -14.28
N ASN A 18 26.70 -9.17 -14.87
CA ASN A 18 27.93 -9.83 -14.38
C ASN A 18 27.75 -11.34 -14.14
N GLY A 19 27.07 -12.05 -15.05
CA GLY A 19 26.83 -13.49 -14.97
C GLY A 19 25.76 -13.92 -13.95
N LYS A 20 25.13 -12.98 -13.22
CA LYS A 20 24.03 -13.26 -12.28
C LYS A 20 22.69 -12.84 -12.87
N LYS A 21 21.67 -13.66 -12.65
CA LYS A 21 20.28 -13.37 -13.04
C LYS A 21 19.62 -12.45 -12.02
N TYR A 22 18.91 -11.43 -12.52
CA TYR A 22 18.14 -10.46 -11.74
C TYR A 22 16.75 -10.31 -12.34
N HIS A 23 15.72 -10.23 -11.49
CA HIS A 23 14.39 -9.80 -11.92
C HIS A 23 14.29 -8.28 -11.75
N VAL A 24 14.24 -7.56 -12.87
CA VAL A 24 14.20 -6.10 -12.90
C VAL A 24 12.82 -5.66 -13.30
N CYS A 25 12.24 -4.75 -12.53
CA CYS A 25 10.97 -4.16 -12.93
C CYS A 25 11.19 -3.18 -14.09
N ILE A 26 10.39 -3.32 -15.14
CA ILE A 26 10.43 -2.46 -16.32
C ILE A 26 9.66 -1.14 -16.10
N VAL A 27 9.09 -0.97 -14.92
CA VAL A 27 8.37 0.22 -14.46
C VAL A 27 9.19 0.92 -13.38
N ASN A 28 9.31 2.24 -13.49
CA ASN A 28 9.99 3.05 -12.48
C ASN A 28 9.07 3.27 -11.27
N TYR A 29 9.45 2.70 -10.14
CA TYR A 29 8.69 2.81 -8.89
C TYR A 29 8.56 4.23 -8.35
N ALA A 30 9.54 5.11 -8.64
CA ALA A 30 9.43 6.51 -8.21
C ALA A 30 8.28 7.23 -8.91
N ASP A 31 8.00 6.86 -10.17
CA ASP A 31 6.88 7.39 -10.94
C ASP A 31 5.54 6.91 -10.36
N LEU A 32 5.48 5.66 -9.88
CA LEU A 32 4.29 5.10 -9.23
C LEU A 32 4.08 5.62 -7.79
N LEU A 33 5.16 5.93 -7.09
CA LEU A 33 5.13 6.37 -5.70
C LEU A 33 4.66 7.82 -5.57
N ASN A 34 5.11 8.69 -6.48
CA ASN A 34 4.85 10.13 -6.41
C ASN A 34 3.79 10.61 -7.39
N LEU A 35 3.42 9.82 -8.41
CA LEU A 35 2.38 10.09 -9.42
C LEU A 35 2.43 11.46 -10.12
N LYS A 36 3.47 12.28 -9.92
CA LYS A 36 3.53 13.69 -10.36
C LYS A 36 4.15 13.92 -11.75
N LEU A 37 4.53 12.86 -12.47
CA LEU A 37 5.30 12.96 -13.72
C LEU A 37 4.60 12.29 -14.90
N GLU A 38 4.90 12.70 -16.14
CA GLU A 38 4.48 12.02 -17.38
C GLU A 38 4.89 10.52 -17.38
N GLY A 39 6.00 10.19 -16.71
CA GLY A 39 6.46 8.82 -16.50
C GLY A 39 5.44 7.94 -15.75
N SER A 40 4.62 8.53 -14.86
CA SER A 40 3.59 7.81 -14.12
C SER A 40 2.48 7.27 -15.02
N THR A 41 2.08 8.02 -16.06
CA THR A 41 1.08 7.56 -17.03
C THR A 41 1.59 6.35 -17.80
N LYS A 42 2.81 6.41 -18.34
CA LYS A 42 3.42 5.29 -19.08
C LYS A 42 3.59 4.05 -18.18
N ALA A 43 4.00 4.27 -16.93
CA ALA A 43 4.13 3.23 -15.91
C ALA A 43 2.80 2.54 -15.62
N ILE A 44 1.75 3.32 -15.39
CA ILE A 44 0.39 2.81 -15.14
C ILE A 44 -0.16 2.09 -16.37
N SER A 45 -0.05 2.65 -17.57
CA SER A 45 -0.53 2.00 -18.80
C SER A 45 0.13 0.64 -19.04
N ARG A 46 1.45 0.51 -18.76
CA ARG A 46 2.15 -0.77 -18.86
C ARG A 46 1.63 -1.79 -17.84
N LEU A 47 1.40 -1.34 -16.60
CA LEU A 47 0.85 -2.19 -15.56
C LEU A 47 -0.56 -2.65 -15.91
N ILE A 48 -1.43 -1.76 -16.37
CA ILE A 48 -2.79 -2.07 -16.80
C ILE A 48 -2.77 -3.11 -17.92
N LYS A 49 -1.97 -2.88 -18.97
CA LYS A 49 -1.85 -3.83 -20.07
C LYS A 49 -1.43 -5.22 -19.57
N ALA A 50 -0.45 -5.27 -18.68
CA ALA A 50 0.02 -6.54 -18.15
C ALA A 50 -0.97 -7.21 -17.18
N VAL A 51 -1.89 -6.43 -16.60
CA VAL A 51 -3.03 -6.96 -15.85
C VAL A 51 -4.06 -7.58 -16.78
N GLU A 52 -4.40 -6.91 -17.88
CA GLU A 52 -5.35 -7.40 -18.90
C GLU A 52 -4.86 -8.68 -19.61
N GLU A 53 -3.55 -8.82 -19.80
CA GLU A 53 -2.94 -9.96 -20.50
C GLU A 53 -2.69 -11.19 -19.60
N SER A 54 -3.00 -11.13 -18.29
CA SER A 54 -2.63 -12.19 -17.33
C SER A 54 -3.81 -13.05 -16.87
N ASP A 55 -3.78 -14.33 -17.23
CA ASP A 55 -4.77 -15.34 -16.77
C ASP A 55 -4.65 -15.70 -15.28
N GLN A 56 -3.53 -15.36 -14.64
CA GLN A 56 -3.22 -15.69 -13.24
C GLN A 56 -3.03 -14.42 -12.39
N ILE A 57 -3.71 -13.34 -12.77
CA ILE A 57 -3.53 -12.02 -12.17
C ILE A 57 -3.66 -12.02 -10.64
N THR A 58 -4.69 -12.69 -10.12
CA THR A 58 -4.96 -12.72 -8.68
C THR A 58 -3.80 -13.34 -7.90
N ASP A 59 -3.31 -14.50 -8.33
CA ASP A 59 -2.20 -15.18 -7.66
C ASP A 59 -0.90 -14.36 -7.72
N GLN A 60 -0.64 -13.72 -8.86
CA GLN A 60 0.51 -12.84 -9.03
C GLN A 60 0.45 -11.62 -8.10
N ILE A 61 -0.72 -10.96 -7.98
CA ILE A 61 -0.93 -9.85 -7.04
C ILE A 61 -0.71 -10.33 -5.59
N ILE A 62 -1.26 -11.49 -5.22
CA ILE A 62 -1.09 -12.05 -3.87
C ILE A 62 0.39 -12.31 -3.57
N ALA A 63 1.13 -12.88 -4.52
CA ALA A 63 2.56 -13.12 -4.38
C ALA A 63 3.35 -11.81 -4.19
N LEU A 64 3.02 -10.74 -4.94
CA LEU A 64 3.63 -9.42 -4.75
C LEU A 64 3.32 -8.83 -3.37
N LEU A 65 2.08 -8.91 -2.90
CA LEU A 65 1.66 -8.40 -1.58
C LEU A 65 2.35 -9.15 -0.42
N ASN A 66 2.51 -10.48 -0.57
CA ASN A 66 3.18 -11.31 0.43
C ASN A 66 4.68 -11.04 0.51
N SER A 67 5.31 -10.55 -0.57
CA SER A 67 6.73 -10.23 -0.55
C SER A 67 7.04 -9.10 0.44
N ARG A 68 8.21 -9.15 1.10
CA ARG A 68 8.71 -8.06 1.97
C ARG A 68 9.26 -6.85 1.21
N ASN A 69 8.98 -6.76 -0.08
CA ASN A 69 9.48 -5.70 -0.94
C ASN A 69 8.38 -4.66 -1.16
N TRP A 70 8.54 -3.47 -0.56
CA TRP A 70 7.57 -2.38 -0.70
C TRP A 70 7.28 -2.02 -2.17
N ARG A 71 8.26 -2.23 -3.05
CA ARG A 71 8.12 -1.97 -4.49
C ARG A 71 7.10 -2.91 -5.14
N HIS A 72 7.15 -4.19 -4.78
CA HIS A 72 6.18 -5.18 -5.24
C HIS A 72 4.80 -4.87 -4.69
N GLN A 73 4.71 -4.52 -3.41
CA GLN A 73 3.46 -4.14 -2.77
C GLN A 73 2.83 -2.90 -3.43
N LEU A 74 3.64 -1.91 -3.82
CA LEU A 74 3.17 -0.73 -4.57
C LEU A 74 2.56 -1.11 -5.93
N ILE A 75 3.23 -1.99 -6.69
CA ILE A 75 2.69 -2.50 -7.96
C ILE A 75 1.36 -3.21 -7.74
N ALA A 76 1.32 -4.14 -6.78
CA ALA A 76 0.11 -4.88 -6.47
C ALA A 76 -1.04 -3.98 -6.04
N THR A 77 -0.74 -2.95 -5.25
CA THR A 77 -1.71 -1.93 -4.80
C THR A 77 -2.36 -1.22 -5.98
N ILE A 78 -1.57 -0.79 -6.97
CA ILE A 78 -2.09 -0.12 -8.16
C ILE A 78 -2.84 -1.10 -9.06
N ALA A 79 -2.35 -2.34 -9.21
CA ALA A 79 -3.03 -3.37 -9.99
C ALA A 79 -4.45 -3.65 -9.43
N ILE A 80 -4.59 -3.75 -8.11
CA ILE A 80 -5.90 -3.94 -7.45
C ILE A 80 -6.86 -2.77 -7.73
N LEU A 81 -6.36 -1.54 -7.83
CA LEU A 81 -7.20 -0.39 -8.16
C LEU A 81 -7.83 -0.50 -9.56
N TYR A 82 -7.23 -1.26 -10.47
CA TYR A 82 -7.75 -1.47 -11.82
C TYR A 82 -8.72 -2.66 -11.92
N LEU A 83 -8.65 -3.60 -10.99
CA LEU A 83 -9.52 -4.78 -10.98
C LEU A 83 -10.88 -4.50 -10.33
N ASP A 84 -11.85 -5.34 -10.65
CA ASP A 84 -13.10 -5.43 -9.90
C ASP A 84 -12.85 -5.81 -8.43
N VAL A 85 -13.78 -5.43 -7.57
CA VAL A 85 -13.68 -5.68 -6.13
C VAL A 85 -13.58 -7.18 -5.87
N ASN A 86 -12.45 -7.58 -5.30
CA ASN A 86 -12.18 -8.96 -4.92
C ASN A 86 -11.82 -9.02 -3.43
N LYS A 87 -12.70 -9.65 -2.63
CA LYS A 87 -12.54 -9.76 -1.17
C LYS A 87 -11.20 -10.38 -0.75
N ALA A 88 -10.68 -11.36 -1.51
CA ALA A 88 -9.41 -11.97 -1.21
C ALA A 88 -8.24 -10.98 -1.40
N LEU A 89 -8.29 -10.15 -2.44
CA LEU A 89 -7.28 -9.11 -2.69
C LEU A 89 -7.35 -7.99 -1.65
N ILE A 90 -8.55 -7.55 -1.25
CA ILE A 90 -8.74 -6.58 -0.16
C ILE A 90 -8.18 -7.11 1.15
N PHE A 91 -8.49 -8.37 1.50
CA PHE A 91 -7.91 -9.02 2.68
C PHE A 91 -6.38 -9.05 2.62
N LYS A 92 -5.79 -9.31 1.45
CA LYS A 92 -4.33 -9.31 1.27
C LYS A 92 -3.72 -7.91 1.34
N LEU A 93 -4.42 -6.87 0.90
CA LEU A 93 -3.99 -5.48 1.09
C LEU A 93 -3.97 -5.11 2.57
N TRP A 94 -5.03 -5.43 3.32
CA TRP A 94 -5.05 -5.22 4.77
C TRP A 94 -3.91 -5.97 5.47
N ASN A 95 -3.62 -7.22 5.09
CA ASN A 95 -2.47 -7.94 5.63
C ASN A 95 -1.14 -7.26 5.31
N ALA A 96 -0.97 -6.71 4.09
CA ALA A 96 0.24 -5.96 3.73
C ALA A 96 0.36 -4.64 4.53
N PHE A 97 -0.77 -3.97 4.79
CA PHE A 97 -0.84 -2.80 5.68
C PHE A 97 -0.45 -3.16 7.12
N ASP A 98 -1.07 -4.20 7.68
CA ASP A 98 -0.87 -4.66 9.06
C ASP A 98 0.56 -5.15 9.29
N ARG A 99 1.29 -5.56 8.25
CA ARG A 99 2.72 -5.91 8.35
C ARG A 99 3.67 -4.71 8.39
N GLY A 100 3.15 -3.49 8.35
CA GLY A 100 3.97 -2.27 8.43
C GLY A 100 4.73 -1.96 7.14
N SER A 101 4.10 -2.18 5.98
CA SER A 101 4.69 -1.83 4.68
C SER A 101 5.19 -0.38 4.63
N TRP A 102 6.33 -0.14 3.97
CA TRP A 102 6.84 1.21 3.76
C TRP A 102 5.90 2.08 2.91
N VAL A 103 5.12 1.46 2.02
CA VAL A 103 4.07 2.10 1.20
C VAL A 103 2.68 1.99 1.82
N CYS A 104 2.57 1.91 3.14
CA CYS A 104 1.28 1.85 3.81
C CYS A 104 0.34 3.04 3.48
N PRO A 105 0.80 4.28 3.19
CA PRO A 105 -0.11 5.35 2.77
C PRO A 105 -0.82 5.03 1.45
N GLN A 106 -0.10 4.46 0.48
CA GLN A 106 -0.66 4.05 -0.81
C GLN A 106 -1.61 2.86 -0.64
N ILE A 107 -1.25 1.88 0.19
CA ILE A 107 -2.12 0.75 0.51
C ILE A 107 -3.41 1.23 1.17
N ALA A 108 -3.33 2.12 2.16
CA ALA A 108 -4.49 2.68 2.85
C ALA A 108 -5.40 3.46 1.88
N ALA A 109 -4.82 4.27 1.00
CA ALA A 109 -5.56 4.96 -0.04
C ALA A 109 -6.27 3.99 -1.00
N ALA A 110 -5.61 2.89 -1.39
CA ALA A 110 -6.24 1.88 -2.24
C ALA A 110 -7.39 1.15 -1.53
N LEU A 111 -7.22 0.84 -0.24
CA LEU A 111 -8.28 0.27 0.59
C LEU A 111 -9.47 1.23 0.71
N PHE A 112 -9.23 2.52 0.94
CA PHE A 112 -10.28 3.53 0.98
C PHE A 112 -11.10 3.59 -0.33
N LEU A 113 -10.45 3.36 -1.47
CA LEU A 113 -11.09 3.40 -2.79
C LEU A 113 -11.80 2.10 -3.20
N LYS A 114 -11.48 0.94 -2.59
CA LYS A 114 -11.96 -0.37 -3.07
C LYS A 114 -12.64 -1.23 -2.00
N ASP A 115 -12.38 -1.00 -0.72
CA ASP A 115 -12.97 -1.78 0.37
C ASP A 115 -14.31 -1.17 0.79
N THR A 116 -15.41 -1.89 0.52
CA THR A 116 -16.75 -1.49 0.94
C THR A 116 -16.91 -1.45 2.47
N ASN A 117 -16.04 -2.15 3.21
CA ASN A 117 -16.03 -2.20 4.67
C ASN A 117 -14.86 -1.39 5.26
N PHE A 118 -14.36 -0.40 4.52
CA PHE A 118 -13.20 0.40 4.94
C PHE A 118 -13.39 1.00 6.34
N ILE A 119 -14.57 1.58 6.63
CA ILE A 119 -14.83 2.29 7.89
C ILE A 119 -14.62 1.36 9.10
N GLU A 120 -15.26 0.19 9.09
CA GLU A 120 -15.16 -0.79 10.17
C GLU A 120 -13.70 -1.25 10.35
N SER A 121 -13.05 -1.63 9.24
CA SER A 121 -11.68 -2.10 9.22
C SER A 121 -10.67 -1.04 9.69
N ALA A 122 -10.90 0.23 9.36
CA ALA A 122 -10.06 1.35 9.75
C ALA A 122 -10.24 1.69 11.24
N ILE A 123 -11.48 1.70 11.74
CA ILE A 123 -11.78 1.95 13.16
C ILE A 123 -11.13 0.88 14.04
N GLU A 124 -11.24 -0.39 13.67
CA GLU A 124 -10.59 -1.50 14.39
C GLU A 124 -9.07 -1.24 14.53
N ARG A 125 -8.40 -0.88 13.43
CA ARG A 125 -6.96 -0.65 13.40
C ARG A 125 -6.56 0.60 14.16
N ILE A 126 -7.31 1.69 14.06
CA ILE A 126 -7.07 2.91 14.84
C ILE A 126 -7.22 2.63 16.34
N ASN A 127 -8.22 1.86 16.75
CA ASN A 127 -8.40 1.48 18.15
C ASN A 127 -7.24 0.62 18.67
N ASN A 128 -6.69 -0.24 17.82
CA ASN A 128 -5.50 -1.03 18.10
C ASN A 128 -4.18 -0.30 17.79
N LEU A 129 -4.23 1.03 17.56
CA LEU A 129 -3.05 1.89 17.33
C LEU A 129 -2.18 1.42 16.16
N CYS A 130 -2.79 0.79 15.15
CA CYS A 130 -2.12 0.19 13.99
C CYS A 130 -0.95 -0.71 14.37
N GLU A 131 -1.19 -1.63 15.30
CA GLU A 131 -0.25 -2.69 15.67
C GLU A 131 0.28 -3.45 14.43
N ILE A 132 1.59 -3.65 14.38
CA ILE A 132 2.27 -4.37 13.30
C ILE A 132 2.23 -5.87 13.58
N LYS A 133 1.53 -6.61 12.72
CA LYS A 133 1.34 -8.07 12.78
C LYS A 133 2.37 -8.83 11.92
N ASP A 134 3.66 -8.47 12.02
CA ASP A 134 4.75 -9.23 11.38
C ASP A 134 5.57 -10.00 12.43
N GLU A 135 5.37 -11.32 12.47
CA GLU A 135 6.02 -12.22 13.43
C GLU A 135 7.55 -12.20 13.35
N GLU A 136 8.13 -11.99 12.17
CA GLU A 136 9.58 -11.89 12.06
C GLU A 136 10.10 -10.58 12.61
N LEU A 137 9.38 -9.48 12.38
CA LEU A 137 9.73 -8.19 12.95
C LEU A 137 9.65 -8.25 14.48
N LYS A 138 8.57 -8.85 15.01
CA LYS A 138 8.38 -9.08 16.44
C LYS A 138 9.54 -9.88 17.04
N LYS A 139 9.92 -11.01 16.43
CA LYS A 139 11.08 -11.81 16.86
C LYS A 139 12.39 -11.02 16.86
N ARG A 140 12.59 -10.11 15.89
CA ARG A 140 13.79 -9.24 15.85
C ARG A 140 13.79 -8.22 16.98
N TRP A 141 12.63 -7.65 17.29
CA TRP A 141 12.48 -6.66 18.38
C TRP A 141 12.67 -7.30 19.75
N GLU A 142 12.09 -8.49 19.96
CA GLU A 142 12.29 -9.28 21.16
C GLU A 142 13.78 -9.59 21.39
N LYS A 143 14.49 -10.00 20.34
CA LYS A 143 15.95 -10.21 20.39
C LYS A 143 16.74 -8.93 20.71
N ALA A 144 16.24 -7.77 20.31
CA ALA A 144 16.82 -6.47 20.61
C ALA A 144 16.43 -5.93 22.00
N GLY A 145 15.64 -6.68 22.79
CA GLY A 145 15.18 -6.25 24.12
C GLY A 145 14.06 -5.21 24.08
N ILE A 146 13.47 -4.94 22.91
CA ILE A 146 12.37 -3.99 22.76
C ILE A 146 11.07 -4.69 23.17
N LYS A 147 10.50 -4.28 24.31
CA LYS A 147 9.27 -4.86 24.88
C LYS A 147 7.97 -4.20 24.40
N LYS A 148 8.04 -3.05 23.72
CA LYS A 148 6.85 -2.33 23.24
C LYS A 148 6.33 -3.01 21.97
N ILE A 149 5.00 -3.19 21.90
CA ILE A 149 4.32 -3.69 20.70
C ILE A 149 4.64 -2.76 19.53
N PRO A 150 5.11 -3.27 18.37
CA PRO A 150 5.39 -2.44 17.22
C PRO A 150 4.11 -1.83 16.67
N ARG A 151 4.10 -0.52 16.43
CA ARG A 151 2.95 0.24 15.93
C ARG A 151 3.36 1.07 14.72
N SER A 152 2.50 1.15 13.72
CA SER A 152 2.75 1.91 12.49
C SER A 152 2.23 3.34 12.61
N SER A 153 3.10 4.29 12.95
CA SER A 153 2.77 5.73 12.94
C SER A 153 2.27 6.18 11.57
N LYS A 154 2.91 5.68 10.49
CA LYS A 154 2.48 5.95 9.12
C LYS A 154 1.08 5.42 8.85
N GLY A 155 0.82 4.16 9.22
CA GLY A 155 -0.49 3.55 9.04
C GLY A 155 -1.58 4.31 9.79
N LEU A 156 -1.32 4.67 11.05
CA LEU A 156 -2.25 5.42 11.89
C LEU A 156 -2.60 6.78 11.28
N ILE A 157 -1.59 7.54 10.82
CA ILE A 157 -1.80 8.83 10.17
C ILE A 157 -2.50 8.70 8.82
N SER A 158 -2.18 7.68 8.02
CA SER A 158 -2.88 7.44 6.75
C SER A 158 -4.36 7.14 6.97
N LEU A 159 -4.70 6.28 7.93
CA LEU A 159 -6.11 6.02 8.25
C LEU A 159 -6.81 7.26 8.81
N ARG A 160 -6.14 8.06 9.64
CA ARG A 160 -6.67 9.34 10.15
C ARG A 160 -7.18 10.22 9.02
N VAL A 161 -6.29 10.59 8.10
CA VAL A 161 -6.60 11.59 7.07
C VAL A 161 -7.64 11.09 6.07
N LEU A 162 -7.69 9.78 5.82
CA LEU A 162 -8.72 9.14 5.00
C LEU A 162 -10.08 9.09 5.71
N CYS A 163 -10.11 8.74 7.00
CA CYS A 163 -11.35 8.77 7.79
C CYS A 163 -11.89 10.21 7.96
N GLU A 164 -11.02 11.22 8.04
CA GLU A 164 -11.43 12.64 8.05
C GLU A 164 -12.11 13.07 6.75
N GLN A 165 -11.96 12.33 5.64
CA GLN A 165 -12.73 12.55 4.40
C GLN A 165 -14.20 12.10 4.51
N ILE A 166 -14.56 11.37 5.58
CA ILE A 166 -15.92 10.87 5.83
C ILE A 166 -16.56 11.78 6.89
N PRO A 167 -17.52 12.65 6.53
CA PRO A 167 -18.03 13.68 7.44
C PRO A 167 -18.55 13.14 8.77
N SER A 168 -19.19 11.97 8.77
CA SER A 168 -19.73 11.33 9.97
C SER A 168 -18.66 10.83 10.95
N LEU A 169 -17.43 10.57 10.48
CA LEU A 169 -16.33 10.09 11.34
C LEU A 169 -15.46 11.22 11.89
N LYS A 170 -15.51 12.41 11.29
CA LYS A 170 -14.59 13.51 11.62
C LYS A 170 -14.58 13.87 13.12
N PRO A 171 -15.72 14.05 13.81
CA PRO A 171 -15.70 14.36 15.25
C PRO A 171 -15.08 13.24 16.10
N TRP A 172 -15.30 11.98 15.70
CA TRP A 172 -14.71 10.83 16.38
C TRP A 172 -13.20 10.78 16.19
N ILE A 173 -12.71 11.00 14.96
CA ILE A 173 -11.27 11.05 14.66
C ILE A 173 -10.59 12.18 15.44
N GLU A 174 -11.16 13.38 15.40
CA GLU A 174 -10.61 14.55 16.12
C GLU A 174 -10.46 14.24 17.61
N LYS A 175 -11.51 13.71 18.25
CA LYS A 175 -11.45 13.32 19.66
C LYS A 175 -10.43 12.19 19.90
N LYS A 176 -10.44 11.14 19.07
CA LYS A 176 -9.58 9.96 19.24
C LYS A 176 -8.10 10.35 19.14
N PHE A 177 -7.72 11.23 18.22
CA PHE A 177 -6.33 11.65 18.00
C PHE A 177 -5.80 12.65 19.03
N GLN A 178 -6.63 13.11 19.98
CA GLN A 178 -6.17 13.83 21.18
C GLN A 178 -5.84 12.89 22.35
N SER A 179 -6.04 11.58 22.21
CA SER A 179 -5.73 10.62 23.28
C SER A 179 -4.21 10.47 23.49
N PRO A 180 -3.72 10.37 24.74
CA PRO A 180 -2.30 10.22 25.03
C PRO A 180 -1.65 9.03 24.30
N GLU A 181 -2.37 7.91 24.18
CA GLU A 181 -1.86 6.69 23.57
C GLU A 181 -1.60 6.85 22.06
N ILE A 182 -2.38 7.69 21.38
CA ILE A 182 -2.13 8.03 19.96
C ILE A 182 -0.98 9.02 19.85
N LEU A 183 -0.93 10.04 20.71
CA LEU A 183 0.15 11.04 20.69
C LEU A 183 1.53 10.42 20.90
N GLU A 184 1.63 9.33 21.68
CA GLU A 184 2.86 8.54 21.81
C GLU A 184 3.32 7.82 20.53
N VAL A 185 2.39 7.54 19.62
CA VAL A 185 2.67 6.79 18.37
C VAL A 185 2.92 7.74 17.21
N VAL A 186 2.27 8.90 17.21
CA VAL A 186 2.38 9.88 16.14
C VAL A 186 3.75 10.57 16.20
N GLY A 187 4.54 10.38 15.14
CA GLY A 187 5.85 11.01 14.99
C GLY A 187 5.80 12.42 14.39
N PRO A 188 6.94 13.13 14.34
CA PRO A 188 7.04 14.51 13.83
C PRO A 188 6.66 14.63 12.34
N ASP A 189 6.79 13.56 11.55
CA ASP A 189 6.51 13.56 10.10
C ASP A 189 5.03 13.37 9.75
N SER A 190 4.14 13.39 10.74
CA SER A 190 2.70 13.10 10.58
C SER A 190 2.04 13.93 9.49
N HIS A 191 2.28 15.25 9.46
CA HIS A 191 1.73 16.12 8.41
C HIS A 191 2.19 15.72 7.00
N GLN A 192 3.47 15.37 6.83
CA GLN A 192 4.01 14.96 5.53
C GLN A 192 3.40 13.64 5.05
N ILE A 193 3.25 12.67 5.96
CA ILE A 193 2.63 11.37 5.66
C ILE A 193 1.16 11.54 5.29
N GLY A 194 0.42 12.36 6.04
CA GLY A 194 -0.98 12.65 5.75
C GLY A 194 -1.17 13.26 4.37
N ASN A 195 -0.36 14.28 4.04
CA ASN A 195 -0.36 14.91 2.73
C ASN A 195 0.03 13.95 1.60
N LEU A 196 1.02 13.09 1.82
CA LEU A 196 1.41 12.06 0.86
C LEU A 196 0.23 11.14 0.53
N CYS A 197 -0.46 10.64 1.57
CA CYS A 197 -1.62 9.75 1.42
C CYS A 197 -2.74 10.39 0.60
N LEU A 198 -3.17 11.60 0.98
CA LEU A 198 -4.28 12.29 0.32
C LEU A 198 -3.94 12.70 -1.11
N ASN A 199 -2.72 13.22 -1.34
CA ASN A 199 -2.30 13.60 -2.69
C ASN A 199 -2.22 12.37 -3.60
N TRP A 200 -1.61 11.29 -3.12
CA TRP A 200 -1.52 10.05 -3.90
C TRP A 200 -2.92 9.49 -4.22
N MET A 201 -3.83 9.47 -3.25
CA MET A 201 -5.23 9.05 -3.45
C MET A 201 -5.92 9.89 -4.53
N LYS A 202 -5.80 11.22 -4.48
CA LYS A 202 -6.38 12.13 -5.47
C LYS A 202 -5.78 11.91 -6.86
N ASP A 203 -4.48 11.78 -6.94
CA ASP A 203 -3.74 11.61 -8.19
C ASP A 203 -4.05 10.27 -8.87
N ILE A 204 -4.16 9.18 -8.10
CA ILE A 204 -4.48 7.85 -8.64
C ILE A 204 -5.95 7.76 -9.05
N LYS A 205 -6.85 8.36 -8.27
CA LYS A 205 -8.28 8.45 -8.59
C LYS A 205 -8.49 9.14 -9.94
N THR A 206 -7.76 10.24 -10.17
CA THR A 206 -7.79 11.01 -11.41
C THR A 206 -7.26 10.20 -12.59
N ARG A 207 -6.13 9.49 -12.43
CA ARG A 207 -5.48 8.73 -13.51
C ARG A 207 -6.24 7.49 -13.94
N LEU A 208 -6.87 6.83 -13.00
CA LEU A 208 -7.62 5.61 -13.26
C LEU A 208 -9.09 5.88 -13.62
N ASN A 209 -9.48 7.16 -13.75
CA ASN A 209 -10.88 7.58 -13.94
C ASN A 209 -11.84 6.90 -12.93
N LEU A 210 -11.35 6.65 -11.71
CA LEU A 210 -12.16 6.09 -10.64
C LEU A 210 -13.08 7.21 -10.16
N MET A 211 -14.23 7.39 -10.80
CA MET A 211 -15.21 8.39 -10.37
C MET A 211 -15.79 8.02 -9.00
N SER A 212 -16.03 9.05 -8.18
CA SER A 212 -16.76 8.98 -6.89
C SER A 212 -18.17 8.46 -7.08
#